data_AF-A0ABD6VK46-F1
#
_entry.id   AF-A0ABD6VK46-F1
#
_cell.length_a   1.000
_cell.length_b   1.000
_cell.length_c   1.000
_cell.angle_alpha   90.00
_cell.angle_beta   90.00
_cell.angle_gamma   90.00
#
_symmetry.space_group_name_H-M   'P 1'
#
loop_
_entity.id
_entity.type
_entity.pdbx_description
1 polymer ?
#
loop_
_entity_poly.entity_id
_entity_poly.type
_entity_poly.pdbx_seq_one_letter_code
_entity_poly.pdbx_strand_id
1 'polypeptide(L)' 'MPGKRTVRLTDGKEYAVMTHELASIPVQALGAVFCDASQYRTQVKAAIDFLIDGF' A
#
# COMPACT_ATOMS: atom_id res chain seq x y z
N MET A 1 -12.40 -11.37 1.97
CA MET A 1 -11.88 -11.07 0.62
C MET A 1 -10.69 -11.97 0.35
N PRO A 2 -10.55 -12.60 -0.83
CA PRO A 2 -9.56 -13.64 -1.03
C PRO A 2 -8.14 -13.04 -1.02
N GLY A 3 -7.35 -13.40 -0.01
CA GLY A 3 -5.94 -13.05 0.17
C GLY A 3 -5.69 -11.75 0.94
N LYS A 4 -5.33 -11.85 2.22
CA LYS A 4 -4.78 -10.73 3.01
C LYS A 4 -3.47 -10.27 2.38
N ARG A 5 -3.47 -9.14 1.65
CA ARG A 5 -2.27 -8.60 0.98
C ARG A 5 -1.41 -7.87 2.01
N THR A 6 -0.42 -8.57 2.57
CA THR A 6 0.59 -7.97 3.44
C THR A 6 1.85 -7.59 2.66
N VAL A 7 2.57 -6.59 3.15
CA VAL A 7 3.92 -6.20 2.69
C VAL A 7 4.88 -6.28 3.88
N ARG A 8 6.12 -6.71 3.65
CA ARG A 8 7.17 -6.69 4.68
C ARG A 8 8.03 -5.46 4.48
N LEU A 9 8.11 -4.60 5.49
CA LEU A 9 8.85 -3.33 5.40
C LEU A 9 10.25 -3.44 6.04
N THR A 10 11.01 -2.35 6.00
CA THR A 10 12.43 -2.32 6.41
C THR A 10 12.67 -2.62 7.89
N ASP A 11 11.65 -2.58 8.73
CA ASP A 11 11.73 -2.98 10.14
C ASP A 11 11.51 -4.48 10.36
N GLY A 12 11.39 -5.26 9.28
CA GLY A 12 11.19 -6.70 9.30
C GLY A 12 9.76 -7.14 9.62
N LYS A 13 8.82 -6.20 9.78
CA LYS A 13 7.42 -6.51 10.12
C LYS A 13 6.52 -6.57 8.90
N GLU A 14 5.43 -7.29 9.05
CA GLU A 14 4.38 -7.41 8.03
C GLU A 14 3.22 -6.45 8.31
N TYR A 15 2.79 -5.75 7.27
CA TYR A 15 1.74 -4.74 7.31
C TYR A 15 0.65 -5.10 6.33
N ALA A 16 -0.61 -5.03 6.75
CA ALA A 16 -1.73 -5.11 5.83
C ALA A 16 -1.85 -3.80 5.06
N VAL A 17 -1.99 -3.88 3.74
CA VAL A 17 -2.25 -2.70 2.91
C VAL A 17 -3.76 -2.47 2.85
N MET A 18 -4.22 -1.37 3.44
CA MET A 18 -5.62 -0.99 3.53
C MET A 18 -6.05 -0.22 2.27
N THR A 19 -5.98 -0.84 1.09
CA THR A 19 -6.25 -0.14 -0.19
C THR A 19 -7.63 0.52 -0.23
N HIS A 20 -8.63 -0.05 0.45
CA HIS A 20 -9.99 0.52 0.57
C HIS A 20 -10.06 1.80 1.41
N GLU A 21 -9.03 2.12 2.19
CA GLU A 21 -8.88 3.37 2.93
C GLU A 21 -8.03 4.41 2.18
N LEU A 22 -7.79 4.20 0.87
CA LEU A 22 -7.02 5.13 0.04
C LEU A 22 -7.66 6.52 0.07
N ALA A 23 -6.88 7.51 0.49
CA ALA A 23 -7.29 8.89 0.60
C ALA A 23 -6.15 9.85 0.20
N SER A 24 -6.52 11.05 -0.25
CA SER A 24 -5.55 12.13 -0.46
C SER A 24 -5.19 12.79 0.86
N ILE A 25 -3.91 13.15 1.04
CA ILE A 25 -3.41 13.93 2.19
C ILE A 25 -2.49 15.07 1.73
N PRO A 26 -2.42 16.21 2.47
CA PRO A 26 -1.44 17.26 2.17
C PRO A 26 -0.01 16.75 2.35
N VAL A 27 0.93 17.19 1.49
CA VAL A 27 2.35 16.81 1.59
C VAL A 27 2.94 17.20 2.94
N GLN A 28 2.48 18.31 3.53
CA GLN A 28 2.92 18.78 4.85
C GLN A 28 2.50 17.87 6.02
N ALA A 29 1.54 16.96 5.80
CA ALA A 29 1.12 15.98 6.79
C ALA A 29 2.01 14.71 6.78
N LEU A 30 2.89 14.56 5.79
CA LEU A 30 3.85 13.46 5.73
C LEU A 30 4.97 13.66 6.75
N GLY A 31 5.28 12.60 7.50
CA GLY A 31 6.44 12.56 8.38
C GLY A 31 7.75 12.29 7.63
N ALA A 32 8.79 11.90 8.38
CA ALA A 32 10.05 11.45 7.77
C ALA A 32 9.84 10.21 6.89
N VAL A 33 10.60 10.11 5.81
CA VAL A 33 10.61 8.93 4.94
C VAL A 33 11.06 7.72 5.76
N PHE A 34 10.24 6.67 5.80
CA PHE A 34 10.52 5.45 6.54
C PHE A 34 11.27 4.41 5.69
N CYS A 35 10.78 4.10 4.49
CA CYS A 35 11.41 3.12 3.59
C CYS A 35 11.01 3.31 2.12
N ASP A 36 11.76 2.67 1.22
CA ASP A 36 11.33 2.43 -0.16
C ASP A 36 10.52 1.12 -0.24
N ALA A 37 9.35 1.19 -0.87
CA ALA A 37 8.44 0.07 -1.11
C ALA A 37 8.30 -0.25 -2.61
N SER A 38 9.19 0.28 -3.45
CA SER A 38 9.17 0.12 -4.91
C SER A 38 9.14 -1.35 -5.36
N GLN A 39 9.70 -2.28 -4.58
CA GLN A 39 9.59 -3.73 -4.84
C GLN A 39 8.14 -4.24 -4.89
N TYR A 40 7.20 -3.54 -4.26
CA TYR A 40 5.77 -3.91 -4.23
C TYR A 40 4.94 -3.20 -5.31
N ARG A 41 5.55 -2.46 -6.25
CA ARG A 41 4.85 -1.64 -7.25
C ARG A 41 3.74 -2.40 -7.99
N THR A 42 4.02 -3.60 -8.48
CA THR A 42 3.04 -4.43 -9.21
C THR A 42 1.86 -4.81 -8.32
N GLN A 43 2.11 -5.18 -7.07
CA GLN A 43 1.07 -5.56 -6.11
C GLN A 43 0.19 -4.37 -5.71
N VAL A 44 0.80 -3.20 -5.49
CA VAL A 44 0.09 -1.95 -5.18
C VAL A 44 -0.79 -1.53 -6.35
N LYS A 45 -0.25 -1.53 -7.59
CA LYS A 45 -1.02 -1.19 -8.78
C LYS A 45 -2.22 -2.13 -8.95
N ALA A 46 -2.00 -3.44 -8.90
CA ALA A 46 -3.07 -4.43 -9.05
C ALA A 46 -4.13 -4.34 -7.93
N ALA A 47 -3.79 -3.82 -6.74
CA ALA A 47 -4.77 -3.59 -5.68
C ALA A 47 -5.63 -2.35 -5.97
N ILE A 48 -5.04 -1.29 -6.54
CA ILE A 48 -5.76 -0.09 -6.95
C ILE A 48 -6.66 -0.39 -8.14
N ASP A 49 -6.14 -1.09 -9.17
CA ASP A 49 -6.93 -1.52 -10.33
C ASP A 49 -8.15 -2.34 -9.86
N PHE A 50 -7.94 -3.30 -8.94
CA PHE A 50 -9.04 -4.07 -8.36
C PHE A 50 -10.04 -3.20 -7.57
N LEU A 51 -9.58 -2.19 -6.83
CA LEU A 51 -10.47 -1.32 -6.06
C LEU A 51 -11.36 -0.45 -6.98
N ILE A 52 -10.82 0.01 -8.10
CA ILE A 52 -11.50 0.97 -9.00
C ILE A 52 -12.29 0.25 -10.09
N ASP A 53 -11.69 -0.76 -10.73
CA ASP A 53 -12.22 -1.40 -11.92
C ASP A 53 -12.77 -2.82 -11.64
N GLY A 54 -12.35 -3.44 -10.53
CA GLY A 54 -12.86 -4.74 -10.09
C GLY A 54 -12.22 -5.98 -10.73
N PHE A 55 -11.25 -5.81 -11.65
CA PHE A 55 -10.54 -6.90 -12.35
C PHE A 55 -9.05 -6.64 -12.52
#